data_AF-A0A2E9ZPX3-F1
#
_entry.id   AF-A0A2E9ZPX3-F1
#
_cell.length_a   1.000
_cell.length_b   1.000
_cell.length_c   1.000
_cell.angle_alpha   90.00
_cell.angle_beta   90.00
_cell.angle_gamma   90.00
#
_symmetry.space_group_name_H-M   'P 1'
#
loop_
_entity.id
_entity.type
_entity.pdbx_description
1 polymer ?
#
loop_
_entity_poly.entity_id
_entity_poly.type
_entity_poly.pdbx_seq_one_letter_code
_entity_poly.pdbx_strand_id
1 'polypeptide(L)'
;MLSLQHTRRDFLLSSVGLAGLTLPTFLKAQAISKPRRRRAKACIVIYTWGGMSHYESFDPKPEAPVDIRGEFKPIKTATPGIQFCEHIPLLAKHSNKLAIVRSVHHNNGAHSGAVYLNMTGHHPEGQIKAKGRKNWPSITSVISHFHRPIAGVPGAVRMPYSMYDNGRQMAGEGAGWLGAKYDPILMRTPPVNRTAA
;
A
#
# COMPACT_ATOMS: atom_id res chain seq x y z
N MET A 1 22.46 -14.26 59.80
CA MET A 1 21.94 -13.00 59.23
C MET A 1 23.12 -12.21 58.67
N LEU A 2 23.25 -12.09 57.35
CA LEU A 2 24.29 -11.25 56.73
C LEU A 2 23.81 -9.79 56.79
N SER A 3 24.48 -8.97 57.60
CA SER A 3 24.30 -7.53 57.61
C SER A 3 25.07 -6.92 56.44
N LEU A 4 24.36 -6.56 55.37
CA LEU A 4 24.92 -5.82 54.25
C LEU A 4 24.84 -4.32 54.57
N GLN A 5 25.93 -3.75 55.10
CA GLN A 5 26.08 -2.31 55.23
C GLN A 5 26.52 -1.72 53.89
N HIS A 6 25.57 -1.21 53.09
CA HIS A 6 25.88 -0.48 51.86
C HIS A 6 25.94 1.02 52.15
N THR A 7 27.07 1.66 51.85
CA THR A 7 27.15 3.12 51.90
C THR A 7 26.47 3.72 50.66
N ARG A 8 26.05 5.00 50.73
CA ARG A 8 25.51 5.71 49.55
C ARG A 8 26.49 5.69 48.36
N ARG A 9 27.80 5.64 48.65
CA ARG A 9 28.87 5.52 47.67
C ARG A 9 28.89 4.13 47.03
N ASP A 10 28.71 3.07 47.83
CA ASP A 10 28.59 1.70 47.31
C ASP A 10 27.33 1.53 46.46
N PHE A 11 26.22 2.18 46.83
CA PHE A 11 25.00 2.18 46.02
C PHE A 11 25.20 2.88 44.67
N LEU A 12 25.87 4.04 44.64
CA LEU A 12 26.18 4.76 43.39
C LEU A 12 27.18 3.97 42.52
N LEU A 13 28.21 3.38 43.12
CA LEU A 13 29.14 2.50 42.40
C LEU A 13 28.43 1.24 41.85
N SER A 14 27.49 0.68 42.61
CA SER A 14 26.67 -0.48 42.18
C SER A 14 25.68 -0.11 41.08
N SER A 15 25.14 1.11 41.10
CA SER A 15 24.26 1.61 40.03
C SER A 15 24.98 1.79 38.70
N VAL A 16 26.30 2.05 38.71
CA VAL A 16 27.13 2.06 37.49
C VAL A 16 27.32 0.63 36.94
N GLY A 17 27.41 -0.38 37.81
CA GLY A 17 27.47 -1.80 37.43
C GLY A 17 26.15 -2.34 36.87
N LEU A 18 25.00 -1.87 37.37
CA LEU A 18 23.66 -2.13 36.80
C LEU A 18 23.33 -1.23 35.59
N ALA A 19 24.11 -0.16 35.34
CA ALA A 19 24.02 0.72 34.18
C ALA A 19 24.89 0.25 32.98
N GLY A 20 25.27 -1.03 32.94
CA GLY A 20 25.95 -1.66 31.79
C GLY A 20 25.16 -1.58 30.47
N LEU A 21 23.90 -1.15 30.53
CA LEU A 21 23.12 -0.70 29.38
C LEU A 21 23.56 0.72 28.96
N THR A 22 24.80 0.87 28.54
CA THR A 22 25.23 2.13 27.89
C THR A 22 24.43 2.33 26.61
N LEU A 23 24.16 3.58 26.22
CA LEU A 23 23.48 3.87 24.96
C LEU A 23 24.14 3.15 23.76
N PRO A 24 25.47 3.07 23.63
CA PRO A 24 26.13 2.22 22.64
C PRO A 24 25.79 0.74 22.75
N THR A 25 25.78 0.16 23.96
CA THR A 25 25.39 -1.25 24.19
C THR A 25 23.93 -1.49 23.79
N PHE A 26 23.04 -0.56 24.11
CA PHE A 26 21.62 -0.61 23.74
C PHE A 26 21.40 -0.50 22.23
N LEU A 27 22.07 0.44 21.56
CA LEU A 27 22.03 0.60 20.10
C LEU A 27 22.63 -0.63 19.39
N LYS A 28 23.71 -1.20 19.93
CA LYS A 28 24.31 -2.45 19.43
C LYS A 28 23.35 -3.63 19.61
N ALA A 29 22.67 -3.74 20.75
CA ALA A 29 21.65 -4.75 21.00
C ALA A 29 20.44 -4.58 20.06
N GLN A 30 19.98 -3.36 19.79
CA GLN A 30 18.94 -3.08 18.78
C GLN A 30 19.37 -3.49 17.37
N ALA A 31 20.61 -3.16 16.98
CA ALA A 31 21.15 -3.53 15.68
C ALA A 31 21.32 -5.06 15.50
N ILE A 32 21.67 -5.76 16.58
CA ILE A 32 21.75 -7.23 16.61
C ILE A 32 20.35 -7.86 16.64
N SER A 33 19.38 -7.21 17.29
CA SER A 33 17.98 -7.61 17.25
C SER A 33 17.43 -7.40 15.84
N LYS A 34 17.61 -8.41 14.97
CA LYS A 34 16.93 -8.41 13.68
C LYS A 34 15.46 -8.70 13.98
N PRO A 35 14.54 -7.73 13.84
CA PRO A 35 13.13 -8.05 13.92
C PRO A 35 12.87 -9.14 12.90
N ARG A 36 12.26 -10.24 13.34
CA ARG A 36 11.93 -11.36 12.46
C ARG A 36 11.11 -10.80 11.29
N ARG A 37 11.72 -10.75 10.10
CA ARG A 37 11.07 -10.22 8.90
C ARG A 37 9.81 -11.05 8.64
N ARG A 38 8.66 -10.47 8.94
CA ARG A 38 7.37 -11.09 8.63
C ARG A 38 7.15 -10.96 7.12
N ARG A 39 6.95 -12.09 6.45
CA ARG A 39 6.62 -12.12 5.02
C ARG A 39 5.13 -11.89 4.85
N ALA A 40 4.74 -11.01 3.94
CA ALA A 40 3.34 -10.87 3.54
C ALA A 40 2.87 -12.18 2.89
N LYS A 41 1.69 -12.66 3.31
CA LYS A 41 1.08 -13.90 2.76
C LYS A 41 0.28 -13.63 1.48
N ALA A 42 -0.36 -12.47 1.41
CA ALA A 42 -1.17 -12.01 0.28
C ALA A 42 -0.99 -10.49 0.10
N CYS A 43 -1.23 -10.02 -1.12
CA CYS A 43 -1.24 -8.60 -1.47
C CYS A 43 -2.56 -8.30 -2.21
N ILE A 44 -3.29 -7.29 -1.74
CA ILE A 44 -4.51 -6.82 -2.40
C ILE A 44 -4.21 -5.42 -2.93
N VAL A 45 -4.40 -5.23 -4.24
CA VAL A 45 -4.26 -3.93 -4.89
C VAL A 45 -5.65 -3.40 -5.17
N ILE A 46 -6.00 -2.29 -4.53
CA ILE A 46 -7.24 -1.54 -4.79
C ILE A 46 -6.86 -0.36 -5.66
N TYR A 47 -7.25 -0.38 -6.93
CA TYR A 47 -7.00 0.71 -7.87
C TYR A 47 -8.30 1.47 -8.14
N THR A 48 -8.39 2.69 -7.61
CA THR A 48 -9.56 3.56 -7.74
C THR A 48 -9.51 4.36 -9.03
N TRP A 49 -9.65 3.66 -10.15
CA TRP A 49 -9.43 4.23 -11.49
C TRP A 49 -10.53 5.20 -11.97
N GLY A 50 -11.61 5.39 -11.20
CA GLY A 50 -12.78 6.18 -11.55
C GLY A 50 -12.92 7.51 -10.79
N GLY A 51 -11.82 8.11 -10.35
CA GLY A 51 -11.84 9.52 -9.91
C GLY A 51 -12.02 9.79 -8.42
N MET A 52 -11.65 8.85 -7.54
CA MET A 52 -11.55 9.20 -6.12
C MET A 52 -10.40 10.20 -5.92
N SER A 53 -10.76 11.46 -5.67
CA SER A 53 -9.80 12.54 -5.50
C SER A 53 -8.94 12.29 -4.26
N HIS A 54 -7.61 12.33 -4.43
CA HIS A 54 -6.66 12.07 -3.36
C HIS A 54 -6.65 13.21 -2.32
N TYR A 55 -6.76 14.46 -2.76
CA TYR A 55 -6.80 15.59 -1.83
C TYR A 55 -8.14 15.62 -1.09
N GLU A 56 -9.25 15.33 -1.74
CA GLU A 56 -10.55 15.29 -1.04
C GLU A 56 -10.69 14.09 -0.10
N SER A 57 -10.00 12.97 -0.35
CA SER A 57 -10.14 11.74 0.45
C SER A 57 -9.03 11.57 1.50
N PHE A 58 -7.76 11.57 1.07
CA PHE A 58 -6.62 11.16 1.90
C PHE A 58 -5.74 12.34 2.38
N ASP A 59 -6.00 13.54 1.88
CA ASP A 59 -5.19 14.73 2.17
C ASP A 59 -6.02 16.04 2.07
N PRO A 60 -7.08 16.22 2.89
CA PRO A 60 -8.13 17.25 2.75
C PRO A 60 -7.70 18.72 2.84
N LYS A 61 -6.40 19.00 2.99
CA LYS A 61 -5.81 20.36 3.04
C LYS A 61 -6.68 21.38 3.82
N PRO A 62 -6.98 21.15 5.10
CA PRO A 62 -7.93 21.99 5.85
C PRO A 62 -7.58 23.47 5.91
N GLU A 63 -6.28 23.77 5.93
CA GLU A 63 -5.72 25.12 6.00
C GLU A 63 -5.58 25.80 4.63
N ALA A 64 -5.90 25.11 3.53
CA ALA A 64 -5.88 25.72 2.20
C ALA A 64 -7.12 26.64 2.02
N PRO A 65 -7.03 27.64 1.12
CA PRO A 65 -8.17 28.46 0.72
C PRO A 65 -9.37 27.61 0.30
N VAL A 66 -10.59 28.16 0.47
CA VAL A 66 -11.83 27.45 0.18
C VAL A 66 -11.91 26.95 -1.26
N ASP A 67 -11.31 27.68 -2.21
CA ASP A 67 -11.29 27.31 -3.63
C ASP A 67 -10.26 26.21 -3.96
N ILE A 68 -9.38 25.86 -3.01
CA ILE A 68 -8.33 24.84 -3.18
C ILE A 68 -8.65 23.57 -2.37
N ARG A 69 -9.21 23.74 -1.16
CA ARG A 69 -9.62 22.60 -0.34
C ARG A 69 -10.92 21.99 -0.90
N GLY A 70 -11.08 20.68 -0.72
CA GLY A 70 -12.28 19.96 -1.15
C GLY A 70 -13.52 20.33 -0.35
N GLU A 71 -14.68 19.87 -0.81
CA GLU A 71 -15.97 20.07 -0.12
C GLU A 71 -16.03 19.31 1.22
N PHE A 72 -15.36 18.15 1.31
CA PHE A 72 -15.46 17.26 2.45
C PHE A 72 -14.65 17.72 3.66
N LYS A 73 -15.18 17.45 4.85
CA LYS A 73 -14.52 17.84 6.10
C LYS A 73 -13.43 16.84 6.49
N PRO A 74 -12.32 17.34 7.05
CA PRO A 74 -11.30 16.48 7.65
C PRO A 74 -11.80 15.83 8.94
N ILE A 75 -11.33 14.62 9.21
CA ILE A 75 -11.45 13.94 10.50
C ILE A 75 -10.08 13.53 11.02
N LYS A 76 -9.96 13.50 12.35
CA LYS A 76 -8.77 12.95 13.02
C LYS A 76 -8.66 11.45 12.72
N THR A 77 -7.43 10.97 12.56
CA THR A 77 -7.15 9.55 12.39
C THR A 77 -6.49 8.96 13.65
N ALA A 78 -6.29 7.65 13.69
CA ALA A 78 -5.56 6.97 14.78
C ALA A 78 -4.08 7.40 14.91
N THR A 79 -3.53 8.10 13.92
CA THR A 79 -2.15 8.60 13.88
C THR A 79 -2.17 10.12 13.99
N PRO A 80 -1.61 10.72 15.06
CA PRO A 80 -1.51 12.16 15.20
C PRO A 80 -0.83 12.81 13.98
N GLY A 81 -1.35 13.97 13.56
CA GLY A 81 -0.85 14.70 12.39
C GLY A 81 -1.36 14.18 11.03
N ILE A 82 -2.06 13.04 10.98
CA ILE A 82 -2.68 12.52 9.76
C ILE A 82 -4.19 12.74 9.82
N GLN A 83 -4.75 13.28 8.73
CA GLN A 83 -6.18 13.53 8.55
C GLN A 83 -6.65 12.90 7.25
N PHE A 84 -7.88 12.39 7.27
CA PHE A 84 -8.64 11.87 6.12
C PHE A 84 -9.99 12.57 6.06
N CYS A 85 -10.78 12.37 5.01
CA CYS A 85 -12.13 12.91 4.95
C CYS A 85 -13.15 12.11 5.79
N GLU A 86 -14.24 12.78 6.15
CA GLU A 86 -15.32 12.22 6.97
C GLU A 86 -16.02 10.99 6.36
N HIS A 87 -15.88 10.75 5.05
CA HIS A 87 -16.47 9.60 4.36
C HIS A 87 -15.66 8.31 4.41
N ILE A 88 -14.43 8.33 4.95
CA ILE A 88 -13.60 7.12 5.15
C ILE A 88 -13.22 6.86 6.62
N PRO A 89 -14.20 6.87 7.56
CA PRO A 89 -13.94 6.83 8.99
C PRO A 89 -13.33 5.49 9.44
N LEU A 90 -13.63 4.39 8.76
CA LEU A 90 -13.05 3.08 9.07
C LEU A 90 -11.57 3.01 8.70
N LEU A 91 -11.16 3.66 7.61
CA LEU A 91 -9.75 3.76 7.25
C LEU A 91 -9.01 4.68 8.22
N ALA A 92 -9.64 5.79 8.64
CA ALA A 92 -9.09 6.71 9.63
C ALA A 92 -8.77 6.00 10.97
N LYS A 93 -9.64 5.09 11.43
CA LYS A 93 -9.41 4.25 12.62
C LYS A 93 -8.20 3.32 12.50
N HIS A 94 -7.71 3.07 11.29
CA HIS A 94 -6.60 2.16 11.02
C HIS A 94 -5.35 2.87 10.49
N SER A 95 -5.27 4.20 10.53
CA SER A 95 -4.13 4.93 9.96
C SER A 95 -2.78 4.54 10.57
N ASN A 96 -2.77 4.09 11.83
CA ASN A 96 -1.55 3.59 12.50
C ASN A 96 -1.04 2.24 11.96
N LYS A 97 -1.78 1.62 11.04
CA LYS A 97 -1.40 0.39 10.32
C LYS A 97 -1.01 0.67 8.86
N LEU A 98 -1.07 1.92 8.42
CA LEU A 98 -0.85 2.30 7.03
C LEU A 98 0.56 2.87 6.85
N ALA A 99 1.21 2.48 5.75
CA ALA A 99 2.29 3.25 5.18
C ALA A 99 1.70 4.20 4.14
N ILE A 100 1.73 5.50 4.41
CA ILE A 100 1.14 6.51 3.52
C ILE A 100 2.25 7.11 2.66
N VAL A 101 2.09 7.06 1.34
CA VAL A 101 3.02 7.64 0.37
C VAL A 101 2.30 8.74 -0.40
N ARG A 102 2.65 10.01 -0.15
CA ARG A 102 2.06 11.19 -0.81
C ARG A 102 2.92 11.76 -1.95
N SER A 103 4.07 11.14 -2.22
CA SER A 103 5.01 11.58 -3.25
C SER A 103 4.76 10.98 -4.63
N VAL A 104 3.77 10.09 -4.77
CA VAL A 104 3.45 9.45 -6.06
C VAL A 104 2.78 10.45 -6.98
N HIS A 105 3.39 10.73 -8.13
CA HIS A 105 2.85 11.60 -9.18
C HIS A 105 3.39 11.18 -10.55
N HIS A 106 2.74 11.64 -11.61
CA HIS A 106 3.20 11.46 -12.99
C HIS A 106 2.68 12.60 -13.88
N ASN A 107 3.34 12.84 -15.01
CA ASN A 107 2.97 13.94 -15.93
C ASN A 107 2.07 13.48 -17.10
N ASN A 108 1.50 12.28 -17.02
CA ASN A 108 0.60 11.79 -18.06
C ASN A 108 -0.82 12.35 -17.87
N GLY A 109 -1.23 13.27 -18.76
CA GLY A 109 -2.57 13.86 -18.74
C GLY A 109 -3.66 13.02 -19.42
N ALA A 110 -3.29 11.98 -20.17
CA ALA A 110 -4.26 11.12 -20.84
C ALA A 110 -4.72 9.99 -19.91
N HIS A 111 -6.03 9.82 -19.77
CA HIS A 111 -6.60 8.78 -18.89
C HIS A 111 -6.04 7.37 -19.17
N SER A 112 -5.96 6.98 -20.45
CA SER A 112 -5.39 5.68 -20.87
C SER A 112 -3.91 5.52 -20.57
N GLY A 113 -3.13 6.58 -20.74
CA GLY A 113 -1.70 6.57 -20.44
C GLY A 113 -1.43 6.55 -18.92
N ALA A 114 -2.23 7.29 -18.15
CA ALA A 114 -2.15 7.31 -16.69
C ALA A 114 -2.51 5.94 -16.09
N VAL A 115 -3.58 5.28 -16.57
CA VAL A 115 -3.92 3.91 -16.16
C VAL A 115 -2.76 2.95 -16.43
N TYR A 116 -2.19 2.99 -17.63
CA TYR A 116 -1.08 2.13 -18.00
C TYR A 116 0.13 2.33 -17.08
N LEU A 117 0.49 3.59 -16.81
CA LEU A 117 1.60 3.93 -15.92
C LEU A 117 1.36 3.48 -14.49
N ASN A 118 0.16 3.71 -13.93
CA ASN A 118 -0.16 3.27 -12.57
C ASN A 118 -0.12 1.74 -12.43
N MET A 119 -0.55 1.01 -13.46
CA MET A 119 -0.62 -0.45 -13.40
C MET A 119 0.72 -1.13 -13.71
N THR A 120 1.61 -0.50 -14.48
CA THR A 120 2.86 -1.13 -14.96
C THR A 120 4.13 -0.46 -14.42
N GLY A 121 4.03 0.76 -13.89
CA GLY A 121 5.18 1.59 -13.51
C GLY A 121 5.94 2.21 -14.69
N HIS A 122 5.44 2.08 -15.93
CA HIS A 122 6.15 2.50 -17.13
C HIS A 122 5.30 3.45 -17.99
N HIS A 123 5.98 4.38 -18.67
CA HIS A 123 5.31 5.22 -19.66
C HIS A 123 4.87 4.38 -20.87
N PRO A 124 3.72 4.69 -21.49
CA PRO A 124 3.31 4.03 -22.72
C PRO A 124 4.26 4.40 -23.87
N GLU A 125 4.76 3.40 -24.57
CA GLU A 125 5.62 3.56 -25.76
C GLU A 125 4.78 3.37 -27.02
N GLY A 126 4.51 4.46 -27.74
CA GLY A 126 3.68 4.44 -28.96
C GLY A 126 2.24 4.00 -28.69
N GLN A 127 1.67 3.22 -29.62
CA GLN A 127 0.28 2.75 -29.49
C GLN A 127 0.18 1.52 -28.58
N ILE A 128 -0.30 1.74 -27.35
CA ILE A 128 -0.64 0.67 -26.40
C ILE A 128 -1.96 -0.02 -26.77
N LYS A 129 -1.94 -1.37 -26.80
CA LYS A 129 -3.12 -2.22 -27.03
C LYS A 129 -3.43 -3.03 -25.78
N ALA A 130 -4.71 -3.18 -25.43
CA ALA A 130 -5.13 -3.80 -24.17
C ALA A 130 -4.45 -5.15 -23.87
N LYS A 131 -4.46 -6.05 -24.86
CA LYS A 131 -3.88 -7.41 -24.79
C LYS A 131 -2.52 -7.50 -25.51
N GLY A 132 -1.82 -6.38 -25.65
CA GLY A 132 -0.55 -6.32 -26.35
C GLY A 132 0.56 -7.05 -25.60
N ARG A 133 1.25 -7.97 -26.28
CA ARG A 133 2.42 -8.69 -25.71
C ARG A 133 3.72 -7.88 -25.71
N LYS A 134 3.69 -6.67 -26.25
CA LYS A 134 4.78 -5.69 -26.12
C LYS A 134 4.61 -4.77 -24.90
N ASN A 135 3.46 -4.83 -24.22
CA ASN A 135 3.23 -4.04 -23.02
C ASN A 135 4.18 -4.46 -21.89
N TRP A 136 4.47 -3.52 -21.00
CA TRP A 136 5.05 -3.81 -19.70
C TRP A 136 4.05 -4.63 -18.86
N PRO A 137 4.52 -5.62 -18.07
CA PRO A 137 3.66 -6.40 -17.20
C PRO A 137 3.02 -5.53 -16.12
N SER A 138 1.77 -5.81 -15.82
CA SER A 138 1.08 -5.21 -14.68
C SER A 138 1.72 -5.61 -13.35
N ILE A 139 1.53 -4.81 -12.30
CA ILE A 139 2.02 -5.12 -10.94
C ILE A 139 1.54 -6.50 -10.46
N THR A 140 0.31 -6.89 -10.80
CA THR A 140 -0.25 -8.20 -10.45
C THR A 140 0.45 -9.33 -11.21
N SER A 141 0.83 -9.12 -12.47
CA SER A 141 1.59 -10.09 -13.27
C SER A 141 3.02 -10.25 -12.77
N VAL A 142 3.66 -9.14 -12.38
CA VAL A 142 4.99 -9.15 -11.74
C VAL A 142 4.93 -9.94 -10.42
N ILE A 143 3.92 -9.70 -9.58
CA ILE A 143 3.70 -10.48 -8.36
C ILE A 143 3.49 -11.96 -8.68
N SER A 144 2.67 -12.28 -9.68
CA SER A 144 2.43 -13.67 -10.14
C SER A 144 3.72 -14.37 -10.55
N HIS A 145 4.67 -13.65 -11.16
CA HIS A 145 5.97 -14.19 -11.54
C HIS A 145 6.88 -14.54 -10.37
N PHE A 146 6.92 -13.68 -9.35
CA PHE A 146 7.76 -13.91 -8.15
C PHE A 146 7.08 -14.75 -7.07
N HIS A 147 5.76 -14.89 -7.12
CA HIS A 147 4.99 -15.69 -6.18
C HIS A 147 4.90 -17.15 -6.63
N ARG A 148 4.88 -18.06 -5.65
CA ARG A 148 4.62 -19.49 -5.87
C ARG A 148 3.27 -19.80 -5.23
N PRO A 149 2.15 -19.76 -5.99
CA PRO A 149 0.85 -20.07 -5.44
C PRO A 149 0.78 -21.55 -5.04
N ILE A 150 -0.16 -21.86 -4.15
CA ILE A 150 -0.52 -23.25 -3.84
C ILE A 150 -1.04 -23.91 -5.13
N ALA A 151 -0.74 -25.19 -5.33
CA ALA A 151 -1.22 -25.94 -6.48
C ALA A 151 -2.75 -25.79 -6.62
N GLY A 152 -3.22 -25.49 -7.84
CA GLY A 152 -4.64 -25.24 -8.12
C GLY A 152 -5.11 -23.80 -7.89
N VAL A 153 -4.27 -22.90 -7.34
CA VAL A 153 -4.59 -21.48 -7.16
C VAL A 153 -3.88 -20.63 -8.21
N PRO A 154 -4.57 -19.68 -8.88
CA PRO A 154 -3.91 -18.78 -9.82
C PRO A 154 -2.90 -17.85 -9.12
N GLY A 155 -1.81 -17.51 -9.82
CA GLY A 155 -0.78 -16.61 -9.30
C GLY A 155 -1.25 -15.16 -9.11
N ALA A 156 -2.27 -14.74 -9.88
CA ALA A 156 -2.96 -13.48 -9.70
C ALA A 156 -4.42 -13.57 -10.18
N VAL A 157 -5.29 -12.82 -9.52
CA VAL A 157 -6.70 -12.65 -9.86
C VAL A 157 -6.99 -11.17 -9.98
N ARG A 158 -7.81 -10.80 -10.97
CA ARG A 158 -8.37 -9.46 -11.11
C ARG A 158 -9.89 -9.53 -11.01
N MET A 159 -10.47 -8.52 -10.37
CA MET A 159 -11.89 -8.42 -10.08
C MET A 159 -12.37 -6.98 -10.28
N PRO A 160 -13.66 -6.75 -10.60
CA PRO A 160 -14.64 -7.72 -11.09
C PRO A 160 -14.74 -7.74 -12.63
N TYR A 161 -14.13 -6.77 -13.32
CA TYR A 161 -14.19 -6.59 -14.76
C TYR A 161 -12.87 -6.03 -15.29
N SER A 162 -12.67 -6.13 -16.61
CA SER A 162 -11.61 -5.37 -17.27
C SER A 162 -11.95 -3.88 -17.25
N MET A 163 -10.93 -3.04 -17.19
CA MET A 163 -11.09 -1.59 -17.29
C MET A 163 -11.42 -1.18 -18.73
N TYR A 164 -12.53 -0.44 -18.92
CA TYR A 164 -13.01 0.03 -20.22
C TYR A 164 -13.34 1.52 -20.18
N ASP A 165 -12.73 2.30 -21.06
CA ASP A 165 -12.99 3.73 -21.21
C ASP A 165 -13.40 4.03 -22.65
N ASN A 166 -14.46 4.82 -22.84
CA ASN A 166 -15.03 5.15 -24.16
C ASN A 166 -15.19 3.93 -25.09
N GLY A 167 -15.69 2.81 -24.55
CA GLY A 167 -15.91 1.56 -25.30
C GLY A 167 -14.63 0.76 -25.62
N ARG A 168 -13.44 1.24 -25.21
CA ARG A 168 -12.16 0.57 -25.46
C ARG A 168 -11.59 -0.02 -24.18
N GLN A 169 -11.15 -1.28 -24.25
CA GLN A 169 -10.43 -1.89 -23.13
C GLN A 169 -9.09 -1.18 -22.92
N MET A 170 -8.77 -0.87 -21.67
CA MET A 170 -7.52 -0.24 -21.27
C MET A 170 -6.36 -1.22 -21.32
N ALA A 171 -5.15 -0.70 -21.53
CA ALA A 171 -3.92 -1.48 -21.43
C ALA A 171 -3.34 -1.43 -20.01
N GLY A 172 -2.42 -2.36 -19.71
CA GLY A 172 -1.74 -2.43 -18.41
C GLY A 172 -2.37 -3.41 -17.42
N GLU A 173 -3.40 -4.17 -17.81
CA GLU A 173 -4.01 -5.19 -16.93
C GLU A 173 -3.29 -6.54 -16.97
N GLY A 174 -2.61 -6.86 -18.07
CA GLY A 174 -2.02 -8.18 -18.34
C GLY A 174 -0.51 -8.26 -18.14
N ALA A 175 0.04 -9.44 -18.43
CA ALA A 175 1.45 -9.77 -18.27
C ALA A 175 2.35 -9.26 -19.38
N GLY A 176 1.78 -8.77 -20.49
CA GLY A 176 2.57 -8.19 -21.57
C GLY A 176 3.63 -9.16 -22.10
N TRP A 177 4.89 -8.71 -22.16
CA TRP A 177 6.03 -9.51 -22.61
C TRP A 177 6.41 -10.65 -21.65
N LEU A 178 5.96 -10.62 -20.39
CA LEU A 178 6.21 -11.68 -19.40
C LEU A 178 5.51 -13.00 -19.78
N GLY A 179 4.50 -12.92 -20.65
CA GLY A 179 3.84 -14.06 -21.27
C GLY A 179 2.55 -14.50 -20.58
N ALA A 180 1.74 -15.24 -21.33
CA ALA A 180 0.37 -15.59 -20.92
C ALA A 180 0.27 -16.38 -19.61
N LYS A 181 1.33 -17.11 -19.25
CA LYS A 181 1.43 -17.86 -17.99
C LYS A 181 1.21 -16.98 -16.75
N TYR A 182 1.55 -15.70 -16.84
CA TYR A 182 1.47 -14.76 -15.72
C TYR A 182 0.30 -13.79 -15.83
N ASP A 183 -0.57 -13.93 -16.84
CA ASP A 183 -1.76 -13.10 -16.95
C ASP A 183 -2.69 -13.34 -15.74
N PRO A 184 -3.20 -12.29 -15.08
CA PRO A 184 -4.16 -12.44 -14.01
C PRO A 184 -5.48 -12.99 -14.56
N ILE A 185 -6.06 -13.96 -13.86
CA ILE A 185 -7.38 -14.49 -14.20
C ILE A 185 -8.43 -13.44 -13.87
N LEU A 186 -9.28 -13.09 -14.84
CA LEU A 186 -10.46 -12.27 -14.57
C LEU A 186 -11.53 -13.13 -13.94
N MET A 187 -11.85 -12.85 -12.68
CA MET A 187 -13.01 -13.43 -12.02
C MET A 187 -14.09 -12.35 -11.92
N ARG A 188 -15.29 -12.70 -12.38
CA ARG A 188 -16.44 -11.80 -12.37
C ARG A 188 -17.24 -12.02 -11.09
N THR A 189 -17.85 -10.97 -10.58
CA THR A 189 -18.88 -11.12 -9.54
C THR A 189 -20.05 -11.91 -10.10
N PRO A 190 -20.53 -12.95 -9.39
CA PRO A 190 -21.77 -13.64 -9.76
C PRO A 190 -22.92 -12.64 -9.91
N PRO A 191 -23.89 -12.88 -10.81
CA PRO A 191 -25.09 -12.07 -10.86
C PRO A 191 -25.78 -12.10 -9.49
N VAL A 192 -26.19 -10.94 -8.99
CA VAL A 192 -27.01 -10.86 -7.79
C VAL A 192 -28.39 -11.40 -8.14
N ASN A 193 -28.72 -12.63 -7.73
CA ASN A 193 -30.10 -13.12 -7.77
C ASN A 193 -30.93 -12.27 -6.80
N ARG A 194 -31.65 -11.28 -7.34
CA ARG A 194 -32.60 -10.44 -6.57
C ARG A 194 -33.93 -11.16 -6.26
N THR A 195 -33.93 -12.48 -6.08
CA THR A 195 -35.14 -13.29 -5.85
C THR A 195 -35.32 -13.79 -4.42
N ALA A 196 -34.64 -13.17 -3.45
CA ALA A 196 -34.90 -13.41 -2.03
C ALA A 196 -35.13 -12.08 -1.31
N ALA A 197 -36.35 -11.58 -1.41
CA ALA A 197 -36.98 -10.65 -0.48
C ALA A 197 -38.45 -11.06 -0.36
#